data_AF-A0A2E2ANM7-F1
#
_entry.id   AF-A0A2E2ANM7-F1
#
_cell.length_a   1.000
_cell.length_b   1.000
_cell.length_c   1.000
_cell.angle_alpha   90.00
_cell.angle_beta   90.00
_cell.angle_gamma   90.00
#
_symmetry.space_group_name_H-M   'P 1'
#
loop_
_entity.id
_entity.type
_entity.pdbx_description
1 polymer ?
#
loop_
_entity_poly.entity_id
_entity_poly.type
_entity_poly.pdbx_seq_one_letter_code
_entity_poly.pdbx_strand_id
1 'polypeptide(L)'
;MAAVNKSISRWSAITILSSALLLFQVQPMASKAILAWFGGASSVWTTSMLFFQTILVAGYCYAHLMSRWTIQRQFKIHAVLVLSACIFLPLSFAAPEATKASAQPISTILLLLLATVGLPYFVLSTTGPLVQSWYGLTQGKGTPYRLYSLSNIGSLTALITYPFLMEVYLDIPTQSEVWSISYLFFALSVGALGWQCTRQGSIVKVEPAAFRTIA
;
A
#
# COMPACT_ATOMS: atom_id res chain seq x y z
N MET A 1 -23.54 14.96 10.85
CA MET A 1 -22.16 14.60 11.27
C MET A 1 -22.00 13.11 11.59
N ALA A 2 -22.86 12.49 12.43
CA ALA A 2 -22.74 11.08 12.81
C ALA A 2 -22.74 10.07 11.64
N ALA A 3 -23.62 10.25 10.64
CA ALA A 3 -23.68 9.36 9.47
C ALA A 3 -22.40 9.43 8.60
N VAL A 4 -21.82 10.62 8.46
CA VAL A 4 -20.56 10.86 7.70
C VAL A 4 -19.39 10.22 8.43
N ASN A 5 -19.32 10.36 9.76
CA ASN A 5 -18.30 9.72 10.59
C ASN A 5 -18.34 8.18 10.48
N LYS A 6 -19.55 7.61 10.52
CA LYS A 6 -19.74 6.16 10.32
C LYS A 6 -19.35 5.72 8.90
N SER A 7 -19.53 6.57 7.90
CA SER A 7 -19.11 6.28 6.52
C SER A 7 -17.59 6.28 6.39
N ILE A 8 -16.91 7.32 6.89
CA ILE A 8 -15.44 7.41 6.86
C ILE A 8 -14.81 6.23 7.59
N SER A 9 -15.33 5.85 8.76
CA SER A 9 -14.84 4.67 9.48
C SER A 9 -14.93 3.38 8.66
N ARG A 10 -16.04 3.17 7.94
CA ARG A 10 -16.21 1.99 7.07
C ARG A 10 -15.22 1.99 5.91
N TRP A 11 -15.08 3.11 5.21
CA TRP A 11 -14.14 3.21 4.09
C TRP A 11 -12.68 3.14 4.54
N SER A 12 -12.32 3.73 5.69
CA SER A 12 -10.98 3.58 6.28
C SER A 12 -10.66 2.11 6.59
N ALA A 13 -11.62 1.36 7.15
CA ALA A 13 -11.45 -0.06 7.44
C ALA A 13 -11.23 -0.88 6.15
N ILE A 14 -12.09 -0.69 5.13
CA ILE A 14 -11.99 -1.38 3.85
C ILE A 14 -10.65 -1.07 3.17
N THR A 15 -10.28 0.20 3.10
CA THR A 15 -9.05 0.64 2.43
C THR A 15 -7.79 0.11 3.13
N ILE A 16 -7.71 0.16 4.46
CA ILE A 16 -6.55 -0.35 5.20
C ILE A 16 -6.45 -1.87 5.11
N LEU A 17 -7.58 -2.57 5.24
CA LEU A 17 -7.60 -4.03 5.17
C LEU A 17 -7.17 -4.51 3.78
N SER A 18 -7.76 -3.95 2.73
CA SER A 18 -7.39 -4.26 1.34
C SER A 18 -5.94 -3.89 1.05
N SER A 19 -5.46 -2.72 1.49
CA SER A 19 -4.06 -2.33 1.27
C SER A 19 -3.07 -3.28 1.93
N ALA A 20 -3.34 -3.66 3.20
CA ALA A 20 -2.47 -4.56 3.95
C ALA A 20 -2.48 -5.97 3.37
N LEU A 21 -3.65 -6.47 2.98
CA LEU A 21 -3.79 -7.77 2.32
C LEU A 21 -2.99 -7.79 1.02
N LEU A 22 -3.19 -6.81 0.14
CA LEU A 22 -2.48 -6.73 -1.14
C LEU A 22 -0.96 -6.60 -0.96
N LEU A 23 -0.52 -5.78 0.02
CA LEU A 23 0.89 -5.56 0.32
C LEU A 23 1.61 -6.83 0.77
N PHE A 24 0.93 -7.68 1.56
CA PHE A 24 1.51 -8.94 2.04
C PHE A 24 1.33 -10.10 1.06
N GLN A 25 0.33 -10.06 0.17
CA GLN A 25 0.16 -11.02 -0.92
C GLN A 25 1.20 -10.86 -2.02
N VAL A 26 1.56 -9.62 -2.37
CA VAL A 26 2.42 -9.35 -3.53
C VAL A 26 3.88 -9.76 -3.30
N GLN A 27 4.35 -9.73 -2.05
CA GLN A 27 5.72 -10.09 -1.69
C GLN A 27 6.04 -11.55 -2.02
N PRO A 28 5.30 -12.55 -1.52
CA PRO A 28 5.57 -13.95 -1.84
C PRO A 28 5.25 -14.28 -3.30
N MET A 29 4.28 -13.60 -3.94
CA MET A 29 4.02 -13.73 -5.39
C MET A 29 5.25 -13.35 -6.22
N ALA A 30 5.80 -12.17 -5.97
CA ALA A 30 6.99 -11.68 -6.66
C ALA A 30 8.23 -12.53 -6.34
N SER A 31 8.42 -12.92 -5.07
CA SER A 31 9.52 -13.81 -4.69
C SER A 31 9.41 -15.15 -5.40
N LYS A 32 8.22 -15.77 -5.48
CA LYS A 32 8.02 -17.05 -6.18
C LYS A 32 8.34 -16.93 -7.68
N ALA A 33 7.93 -15.84 -8.33
CA ALA A 33 8.28 -15.57 -9.73
C ALA A 33 9.81 -15.48 -9.92
N ILE A 34 10.51 -14.76 -9.03
CA ILE A 34 11.97 -14.60 -9.08
C ILE A 34 12.70 -15.93 -8.83
N LEU A 35 12.22 -16.75 -7.89
CA LEU A 35 12.82 -18.05 -7.57
C LEU A 35 12.90 -18.97 -8.80
N ALA A 36 11.96 -18.87 -9.73
CA ALA A 36 11.96 -19.68 -10.95
C ALA A 36 13.18 -19.44 -11.84
N TRP A 37 13.81 -18.26 -11.78
CA TRP A 37 14.97 -17.90 -12.62
C TRP A 37 16.29 -17.87 -11.84
N PHE A 38 16.27 -17.45 -10.58
CA PHE A 38 17.48 -17.28 -9.77
C PHE A 38 17.72 -18.45 -8.79
N GLY A 39 16.77 -19.37 -8.66
CA GLY A 39 16.84 -20.50 -7.75
C GLY A 39 16.58 -20.12 -6.28
N GLY A 40 16.75 -21.09 -5.39
CA GLY A 40 16.45 -20.96 -3.96
C GLY A 40 17.61 -20.46 -3.09
N ALA A 41 18.59 -19.75 -3.65
CA ALA A 41 19.73 -19.26 -2.87
C ALA A 41 19.27 -18.22 -1.82
N SER A 42 19.87 -18.26 -0.63
CA SER A 42 19.52 -17.36 0.49
C SER A 42 19.70 -15.87 0.13
N SER A 43 20.62 -15.57 -0.80
CA SER A 43 20.85 -14.23 -1.34
C SER A 43 19.65 -13.68 -2.12
N VAL A 44 18.90 -14.53 -2.84
CA VAL A 44 17.71 -14.13 -3.62
C VAL A 44 16.60 -13.68 -2.69
N TRP A 45 16.32 -14.47 -1.66
CA TRP A 45 15.34 -14.15 -0.64
C TRP A 45 15.71 -12.87 0.12
N THR A 46 16.96 -12.78 0.58
CA THR A 46 17.45 -11.61 1.33
C THR A 46 17.40 -10.33 0.50
N THR A 47 17.75 -10.40 -0.79
CA THR A 47 17.66 -9.25 -1.71
C THR A 47 16.22 -8.80 -1.91
N SER A 48 15.30 -9.74 -2.09
CA SER A 48 13.87 -9.44 -2.24
C SER A 48 13.30 -8.81 -0.97
N MET A 49 13.63 -9.37 0.20
CA MET A 49 13.24 -8.80 1.49
C MET A 49 13.80 -7.39 1.69
N LEU A 50 15.09 -7.17 1.41
CA LEU A 50 15.69 -5.84 1.50
C LEU A 50 14.93 -4.83 0.65
N PHE A 51 14.63 -5.17 -0.61
CA PHE A 51 13.82 -4.32 -1.49
C PHE A 51 12.47 -3.95 -0.86
N PHE A 52 11.70 -4.95 -0.42
CA PHE A 52 10.37 -4.70 0.14
C PHE A 52 10.42 -3.88 1.43
N GLN A 53 11.41 -4.10 2.30
CA GLN A 53 11.58 -3.31 3.51
C GLN A 53 11.98 -1.86 3.17
N THR A 54 12.89 -1.66 2.22
CA THR A 54 13.29 -0.32 1.78
C THR A 54 12.11 0.47 1.22
N ILE A 55 11.31 -0.12 0.32
CA ILE A 55 10.15 0.56 -0.26
C ILE A 55 9.05 0.79 0.79
N LEU A 56 8.90 -0.11 1.77
CA LEU A 56 7.96 0.08 2.88
C LEU A 56 8.34 1.29 3.74
N VAL A 57 9.62 1.40 4.12
CA VAL A 57 10.15 2.57 4.85
C VAL A 57 10.00 3.85 4.03
N ALA A 58 10.29 3.79 2.72
CA ALA A 58 10.09 4.93 1.82
C ALA A 58 8.61 5.39 1.80
N GLY A 59 7.67 4.45 1.77
CA GLY A 59 6.25 4.76 1.83
C GLY A 59 5.82 5.41 3.15
N TYR A 60 6.41 4.99 4.27
CA TYR A 60 6.15 5.60 5.58
C TYR A 60 6.73 7.02 5.65
N CYS A 61 7.93 7.23 5.10
CA CYS A 61 8.53 8.55 4.96
C CYS A 61 7.64 9.47 4.11
N TYR A 62 7.15 8.98 2.98
CA TYR A 62 6.19 9.70 2.14
C TYR A 62 4.94 10.10 2.94
N ALA A 63 4.32 9.17 3.66
CA ALA A 63 3.11 9.45 4.44
C ALA A 63 3.38 10.49 5.55
N HIS A 64 4.54 10.40 6.22
CA HIS A 64 4.96 11.38 7.20
C HIS A 64 5.13 12.78 6.59
N LEU A 65 5.77 12.89 5.43
CA LEU A 65 5.93 14.17 4.74
C LEU A 65 4.59 14.73 4.24
N MET A 66 3.71 13.87 3.71
CA MET A 66 2.36 14.26 3.29
C MET A 66 1.52 14.80 4.44
N SER A 67 1.69 14.28 5.66
CA SER A 67 0.93 14.71 6.83
C SER A 67 1.05 16.21 7.16
N ARG A 68 2.08 16.88 6.63
CA ARG A 68 2.34 18.32 6.79
C ARG A 68 1.44 19.21 5.93
N TRP A 69 0.72 18.64 4.95
CA TRP A 69 -0.14 19.38 4.04
C TRP A 69 -1.62 19.21 4.36
N THR A 70 -2.48 20.02 3.74
CA THR A 70 -3.93 19.90 3.90
C THR A 70 -4.44 18.57 3.34
N ILE A 71 -5.52 18.03 3.92
CA ILE A 71 -6.11 16.74 3.51
C ILE A 71 -6.49 16.71 2.02
N GLN A 72 -6.87 17.85 1.45
CA GLN A 72 -7.18 18.00 0.03
C GLN A 72 -5.95 17.80 -0.87
N ARG A 73 -4.82 18.39 -0.48
CA ARG A 73 -3.55 18.22 -1.20
C ARG A 73 -3.04 16.78 -1.06
N GLN A 74 -3.12 16.22 0.14
CA GLN A 74 -2.76 14.82 0.39
C GLN A 74 -3.58 13.87 -0.50
N PHE A 75 -4.90 14.06 -0.54
CA PHE A 75 -5.78 13.22 -1.36
C PHE A 75 -5.46 13.33 -2.84
N LYS A 76 -5.31 14.54 -3.41
CA LYS A 76 -5.01 14.70 -4.84
C LYS A 76 -3.72 13.99 -5.23
N ILE A 77 -2.65 14.17 -4.45
CA ILE A 77 -1.35 13.57 -4.75
C ILE A 77 -1.41 12.05 -4.61
N HIS A 78 -2.01 11.55 -3.52
CA HIS A 78 -2.14 10.11 -3.32
C HIS A 78 -3.05 9.46 -4.36
N ALA A 79 -4.13 10.13 -4.80
CA ALA A 79 -5.00 9.63 -5.86
C ALA A 79 -4.24 9.51 -7.19
N VAL A 80 -3.44 10.52 -7.57
CA VAL A 80 -2.58 10.43 -8.75
C VAL A 80 -1.59 9.27 -8.63
N LEU A 81 -0.99 9.09 -7.45
CA LEU A 81 -0.06 8.00 -7.19
C LEU A 81 -0.72 6.62 -7.27
N VAL A 82 -1.94 6.46 -6.76
CA VAL A 82 -2.73 5.23 -6.87
C VAL A 82 -3.08 4.93 -8.33
N LEU A 83 -3.50 5.95 -9.08
CA LEU A 83 -3.84 5.79 -10.50
C LEU A 83 -2.62 5.47 -11.37
N SER A 84 -1.44 6.02 -11.06
CA SER A 84 -0.23 5.73 -11.83
C SER A 84 0.25 4.29 -11.65
N ALA A 85 0.02 3.68 -10.48
CA ALA A 85 0.30 2.27 -10.26
C ALA A 85 -0.59 1.34 -11.11
N CYS A 86 -1.74 1.79 -11.61
CA CYS A 86 -2.58 1.01 -12.53
C CYS A 86 -1.88 0.69 -13.87
N ILE A 87 -0.84 1.45 -14.24
CA ILE A 87 -0.04 1.20 -15.46
C ILE A 87 0.69 -0.16 -15.39
N PHE A 88 0.92 -0.66 -14.18
CA PHE A 88 1.64 -1.91 -13.93
C PHE A 88 0.71 -3.13 -13.87
N LEU A 89 -0.60 -2.97 -14.14
CA LEU A 89 -1.58 -4.04 -14.06
C LEU A 89 -1.90 -4.61 -15.46
N PRO A 90 -1.96 -5.95 -15.62
CA PRO A 90 -1.59 -6.96 -14.63
C PRO A 90 -0.08 -6.99 -14.38
N LEU A 91 0.34 -7.32 -13.16
CA LEU A 91 1.75 -7.47 -12.82
C LEU A 91 2.37 -8.58 -13.67
N SER A 92 3.25 -8.19 -14.60
CA SER A 92 3.92 -9.13 -15.48
C SER A 92 5.38 -9.28 -15.06
N PHE A 93 5.75 -10.48 -14.60
CA PHE A 93 7.12 -10.82 -14.29
C PHE A 93 7.76 -11.39 -15.55
N ALA A 94 8.49 -10.55 -16.29
CA ALA A 94 9.23 -10.99 -17.47
C ALA A 94 10.53 -11.70 -17.07
N ALA A 95 10.84 -12.80 -17.75
CA ALA A 95 12.10 -13.50 -17.55
C ALA A 95 13.28 -12.59 -17.88
N PRO A 96 14.26 -12.43 -16.97
CA PRO A 96 15.45 -11.65 -17.26
C PRO A 96 16.34 -12.39 -18.25
N GLU A 97 17.17 -11.64 -18.95
CA GLU A 97 18.22 -12.20 -19.80
C GLU A 97 19.17 -13.09 -18.97
N ALA A 98 19.33 -14.36 -19.36
CA ALA A 98 20.06 -15.36 -18.58
C ALA A 98 21.50 -14.93 -18.23
N THR A 99 22.19 -14.30 -19.19
CA THR A 99 23.56 -13.78 -19.00
C THR A 99 23.62 -12.74 -17.89
N LYS A 100 22.64 -11.81 -17.83
CA LYS A 100 22.56 -10.79 -16.78
C LYS A 100 22.17 -11.40 -15.44
N ALA A 101 21.21 -12.32 -15.44
CA ALA A 101 20.75 -13.02 -14.24
C ALA A 101 21.90 -13.79 -13.55
N SER A 102 22.80 -14.40 -14.33
CA SER A 102 23.97 -15.10 -13.80
C SER A 102 25.11 -14.16 -13.42
N ALA A 103 25.38 -13.12 -14.20
CA ALA A 103 26.54 -12.24 -13.97
C ALA A 103 26.30 -11.25 -12.81
N GLN A 104 25.08 -10.74 -12.67
CA GLN A 104 24.73 -9.71 -11.70
C GLN A 104 23.34 -9.98 -11.08
N PRO A 105 23.20 -11.01 -10.23
CA PRO A 105 21.90 -11.46 -9.75
C PRO A 105 21.19 -10.41 -8.88
N ILE A 106 21.92 -9.75 -7.98
CA ILE A 106 21.33 -8.78 -7.04
C ILE A 106 20.75 -7.58 -7.78
N SER A 107 21.51 -6.94 -8.67
CA SER A 107 21.03 -5.77 -9.42
C SER A 107 19.87 -6.14 -10.35
N THR A 108 19.92 -7.31 -10.97
CA THR A 108 18.84 -7.81 -11.84
C THR A 108 17.55 -8.03 -11.05
N ILE A 109 17.62 -8.62 -9.86
CA ILE A 109 16.47 -8.79 -8.95
C ILE A 109 15.89 -7.43 -8.55
N LEU A 110 16.74 -6.51 -8.10
CA LEU A 110 16.29 -5.18 -7.68
C LEU A 110 15.62 -4.40 -8.81
N LEU A 111 16.20 -4.44 -10.02
CA LEU A 111 15.63 -3.76 -11.18
C LEU A 111 14.31 -4.39 -11.62
N LEU A 112 14.24 -5.73 -11.62
CA LEU A 112 13.01 -6.46 -11.94
C LEU A 112 11.90 -6.12 -10.95
N LEU A 113 12.18 -6.17 -9.65
CA LEU A 113 11.21 -5.79 -8.61
C LEU A 113 10.78 -4.32 -8.74
N LEU A 114 11.73 -3.41 -8.96
CA LEU A 114 11.44 -1.98 -9.13
C LEU A 114 10.56 -1.72 -10.34
N ALA A 115 10.85 -2.37 -11.47
CA ALA A 115 10.15 -2.19 -12.75
C ALA A 115 8.78 -2.88 -12.81
N THR A 116 8.47 -3.79 -11.88
CA THR A 116 7.22 -4.57 -11.90
C THR A 116 6.31 -4.20 -10.73
N VAL A 117 6.81 -4.37 -9.50
CA VAL A 117 6.01 -4.27 -8.27
C VAL A 117 6.38 -3.05 -7.43
N GLY A 118 7.47 -2.35 -7.75
CA GLY A 118 7.99 -1.23 -6.96
C GLY A 118 6.97 -0.12 -6.71
N LEU A 119 6.37 0.43 -7.76
CA LEU A 119 5.37 1.48 -7.62
C LEU A 119 4.09 0.97 -6.94
N PRO A 120 3.45 -0.13 -7.37
CA PRO A 120 2.26 -0.65 -6.71
C PRO A 120 2.47 -0.96 -5.22
N TYR A 121 3.60 -1.57 -4.85
CA TYR A 121 3.95 -1.85 -3.46
C TYR A 121 4.20 -0.56 -2.66
N PHE A 122 4.88 0.43 -3.24
CA PHE A 122 5.05 1.75 -2.64
C PHE A 122 3.70 2.40 -2.35
N VAL A 123 2.74 2.36 -3.28
CA VAL A 123 1.40 2.91 -3.03
C VAL A 123 0.76 2.25 -1.82
N LEU A 124 0.72 0.92 -1.79
CA LEU A 124 0.09 0.17 -0.71
C LEU A 124 0.74 0.44 0.65
N SER A 125 2.06 0.60 0.70
CA SER A 125 2.79 0.88 1.94
C SER A 125 2.53 2.28 2.47
N THR A 126 2.25 3.25 1.60
CA THR A 126 1.88 4.61 2.01
C THR A 126 0.47 4.69 2.60
N THR A 127 -0.45 3.79 2.19
CA THR A 127 -1.88 3.96 2.47
C THR A 127 -2.22 3.72 3.94
N GLY A 128 -1.61 2.73 4.60
CA GLY A 128 -1.87 2.43 6.01
C GLY A 128 -1.68 3.66 6.92
N PRO A 129 -0.48 4.27 6.96
CA PRO A 129 -0.22 5.47 7.75
C PRO A 129 -1.04 6.68 7.31
N LEU A 130 -1.24 6.87 6.00
CA LEU A 130 -1.97 8.04 5.47
C LEU A 130 -3.46 8.00 5.84
N VAL A 131 -4.10 6.82 5.74
CA VAL A 131 -5.50 6.64 6.15
C VAL A 131 -5.66 6.79 7.66
N GLN A 132 -4.70 6.31 8.46
CA GLN A 132 -4.71 6.55 9.92
C GLN A 132 -4.60 8.04 10.24
N SER A 133 -3.78 8.79 9.51
CA SER A 133 -3.69 10.26 9.63
C SER A 133 -5.02 10.94 9.27
N TRP A 134 -5.62 10.61 8.12
CA TRP A 134 -6.93 11.16 7.71
C TRP A 134 -8.04 10.83 8.70
N TYR A 135 -8.02 9.62 9.27
CA TYR A 135 -8.98 9.21 10.28
C TYR A 135 -8.84 10.03 11.56
N GLY A 136 -7.63 10.24 12.07
CA GLY A 136 -7.38 11.08 13.24
C GLY A 136 -7.80 12.55 13.03
N LEU A 137 -7.55 13.10 11.84
CA LEU A 137 -7.94 14.46 11.50
C LEU A 137 -9.47 14.65 11.36
N THR A 138 -10.21 13.61 10.94
CA THR A 138 -11.66 13.70 10.69
C THR A 138 -12.53 13.26 11.86
N GLN A 139 -12.06 12.31 12.67
CA GLN A 139 -12.83 11.73 13.78
C GLN A 139 -12.49 12.31 15.16
N GLY A 140 -11.50 13.21 15.27
CA GLY A 140 -11.02 13.74 16.55
C GLY A 140 -10.17 12.73 17.33
N LYS A 141 -10.01 12.92 18.65
CA LYS A 141 -9.12 12.16 19.59
C LYS A 141 -9.40 10.63 19.70
N GLY A 142 -10.07 10.00 18.73
CA GLY A 142 -10.19 8.55 18.64
C GLY A 142 -8.83 7.92 18.33
N THR A 143 -8.43 6.93 19.12
CA THR A 143 -7.14 6.26 18.94
C THR A 143 -7.14 5.46 17.63
N PRO A 144 -6.14 5.65 16.74
CA PRO A 144 -6.02 4.89 15.47
C PRO A 144 -5.80 3.39 15.65
N TYR A 145 -5.71 2.91 16.89
CA TYR A 145 -5.36 1.54 17.24
C TYR A 145 -6.26 0.50 16.55
N ARG A 146 -7.56 0.76 16.41
CA ARG A 146 -8.48 -0.14 15.70
C ARG A 146 -8.12 -0.32 14.22
N LEU A 147 -7.71 0.76 13.56
CA LEU A 147 -7.29 0.70 12.16
C LEU A 147 -5.94 -0.02 12.01
N TYR A 148 -5.02 0.19 12.96
CA TYR A 148 -3.77 -0.57 13.01
C TYR A 148 -4.01 -2.07 13.22
N SER A 149 -4.91 -2.45 14.15
CA SER A 149 -5.31 -3.85 14.34
C SER A 149 -5.94 -4.45 13.09
N LEU A 150 -6.80 -3.71 12.39
CA LEU A 150 -7.39 -4.16 11.12
C LEU A 150 -6.34 -4.35 10.01
N SER A 151 -5.34 -3.47 9.95
CA SER A 151 -4.19 -3.65 9.05
C SER A 151 -3.47 -4.97 9.32
N ASN A 152 -3.18 -5.27 10.59
CA ASN A 152 -2.53 -6.51 10.98
C ASN A 152 -3.39 -7.75 10.69
N ILE A 153 -4.71 -7.66 10.85
CA ILE A 153 -5.63 -8.72 10.42
C ILE A 153 -5.51 -8.95 8.91
N GLY A 154 -5.47 -7.87 8.11
CA GLY A 154 -5.25 -7.96 6.66
C GLY A 154 -3.92 -8.63 6.30
N SER A 155 -2.83 -8.24 6.95
CA SER A 155 -1.50 -8.84 6.79
C SER A 155 -1.48 -10.32 7.16
N LEU A 156 -2.05 -10.69 8.31
CA LEU A 156 -2.13 -12.08 8.76
C LEU A 156 -2.98 -12.92 7.80
N THR A 157 -4.11 -12.36 7.35
CA THR A 157 -4.97 -13.01 6.36
C THR A 157 -4.20 -13.28 5.08
N ALA A 158 -3.41 -12.32 4.59
CA ALA A 158 -2.56 -12.52 3.42
C ALA A 158 -1.51 -13.62 3.63
N LEU A 159 -0.81 -13.61 4.77
CA LEU A 159 0.21 -14.60 5.10
C LEU A 159 -0.34 -16.03 5.23
N ILE A 160 -1.58 -16.19 5.68
CA ILE A 160 -2.26 -17.50 5.71
C ILE A 160 -2.76 -17.86 4.31
N THR A 161 -3.49 -16.96 3.67
CA THR A 161 -4.16 -17.29 2.40
C THR A 161 -3.19 -17.49 1.24
N TYR A 162 -2.00 -16.87 1.25
CA TYR A 162 -1.02 -17.08 0.18
C TYR A 162 -0.57 -18.55 0.07
N PRO A 163 0.11 -19.18 1.06
CA PRO A 163 0.62 -20.54 0.92
C PRO A 163 -0.47 -21.60 0.85
N PHE A 164 -1.65 -21.38 1.44
CA PHE A 164 -2.71 -22.40 1.50
C PHE A 164 -3.76 -22.29 0.40
N LEU A 165 -3.94 -21.11 -0.21
CA LEU A 165 -4.94 -20.90 -1.26
C LEU A 165 -4.30 -20.41 -2.56
N MET A 166 -3.62 -19.27 -2.52
CA MET A 166 -3.09 -18.64 -3.74
C MET A 166 -2.03 -19.52 -4.39
N GLU A 167 -1.10 -20.02 -3.58
CA GLU A 167 0.02 -20.81 -4.07
C GLU A 167 -0.38 -22.21 -4.56
N VAL A 168 -1.38 -22.81 -3.90
CA VAL A 168 -1.83 -24.18 -4.17
C VAL A 168 -2.74 -24.24 -5.38
N TYR A 169 -3.66 -23.28 -5.54
CA TYR A 169 -4.71 -23.36 -6.55
C TYR A 169 -4.47 -22.46 -7.76
N LEU A 170 -3.58 -21.46 -7.68
CA LEU A 170 -3.40 -20.47 -8.74
C LEU A 170 -1.95 -20.43 -9.23
N ASP A 171 -1.78 -20.33 -10.54
CA ASP A 171 -0.50 -20.00 -11.16
C ASP A 171 -0.21 -18.49 -11.04
N ILE A 172 1.05 -18.08 -11.28
CA ILE A 172 1.47 -16.68 -11.12
C ILE A 172 0.66 -15.70 -12.01
N PRO A 173 0.35 -16.00 -13.29
CA PRO A 173 -0.53 -15.13 -14.08
C PRO A 173 -1.92 -14.94 -13.45
N THR A 174 -2.57 -16.01 -12.99
CA THR A 174 -3.90 -15.90 -12.36
C THR A 174 -3.82 -15.16 -11.02
N GLN A 175 -2.77 -15.39 -10.22
CA GLN A 175 -2.52 -14.61 -9.00
C GLN A 175 -2.40 -13.11 -9.31
N SER A 176 -1.69 -12.76 -10.38
CA SER A 176 -1.51 -11.38 -10.84
C SER A 176 -2.83 -10.73 -11.28
N GLU A 177 -3.69 -11.45 -11.99
CA GLU A 177 -5.02 -10.96 -12.37
C GLU A 177 -5.91 -10.72 -11.15
N VAL A 178 -5.99 -11.70 -10.24
CA VAL A 178 -6.77 -11.60 -8.99
C VAL A 178 -6.27 -10.42 -8.14
N TRP A 179 -4.95 -10.28 -8.03
CA TRP A 179 -4.32 -9.17 -7.31
C TRP A 179 -4.64 -7.82 -7.96
N SER A 180 -4.65 -7.76 -9.29
CA SER A 180 -4.93 -6.54 -10.06
C SER A 180 -6.39 -6.10 -9.94
N ILE A 181 -7.35 -7.03 -10.01
CA ILE A 181 -8.77 -6.73 -9.75
C ILE A 181 -8.95 -6.22 -8.32
N SER A 182 -8.30 -6.87 -7.36
CA SER A 182 -8.31 -6.48 -5.95
C SER A 182 -7.67 -5.10 -5.75
N TYR A 183 -6.63 -4.75 -6.52
CA TYR A 183 -6.03 -3.42 -6.53
C TYR A 183 -7.00 -2.34 -7.04
N LEU A 184 -7.76 -2.62 -8.10
CA LEU A 184 -8.78 -1.69 -8.59
C LEU A 184 -9.87 -1.43 -7.54
N PHE A 185 -10.31 -2.47 -6.83
CA PHE A 185 -11.23 -2.32 -5.70
C PHE A 185 -10.63 -1.45 -4.58
N PHE A 186 -9.36 -1.67 -4.24
CA PHE A 186 -8.60 -0.84 -3.31
C PHE A 186 -8.55 0.63 -3.78
N ALA A 187 -8.24 0.88 -5.05
CA ALA A 187 -8.15 2.23 -5.62
C ALA A 187 -9.49 2.98 -5.53
N LEU A 188 -10.59 2.32 -5.84
CA LEU A 188 -11.94 2.87 -5.68
C LEU A 188 -12.25 3.20 -4.21
N SER A 189 -11.82 2.34 -3.29
CA SER A 189 -12.00 2.55 -1.84
C SER A 189 -11.20 3.76 -1.32
N VAL A 190 -9.97 3.97 -1.82
CA VAL A 190 -9.18 5.18 -1.55
C VAL A 190 -9.89 6.43 -2.07
N GLY A 191 -10.41 6.38 -3.31
CA GLY A 191 -11.16 7.48 -3.92
C GLY A 191 -12.39 7.86 -3.10
N ALA A 192 -13.20 6.88 -2.72
CA ALA A 192 -14.40 7.07 -1.91
C ALA A 192 -14.08 7.65 -0.51
N LEU A 193 -13.04 7.14 0.14
CA LEU A 193 -12.57 7.63 1.43
C LEU A 193 -12.09 9.07 1.33
N GLY A 194 -11.18 9.37 0.40
CA GLY A 194 -10.57 10.69 0.25
C GLY A 194 -11.60 11.75 -0.12
N TRP A 195 -12.59 11.41 -0.97
CA TRP A 195 -13.72 12.28 -1.27
C TRP A 195 -14.53 12.64 0.00
N GLN A 196 -14.80 11.67 0.88
CA GLN A 196 -15.53 11.94 2.13
C GLN A 196 -14.71 12.77 3.11
N CYS A 197 -13.42 12.44 3.26
CA CYS A 197 -12.50 13.16 4.13
C CYS A 197 -12.32 14.62 3.71
N THR A 198 -12.21 14.89 2.41
CA THR A 198 -12.08 16.25 1.88
C THR A 198 -13.34 17.08 2.06
N ARG A 199 -14.53 16.47 1.89
CA ARG A 199 -15.81 17.15 2.17
C ARG A 199 -15.96 17.53 3.64
N GLN A 200 -15.45 16.71 4.57
CA GLN A 200 -15.50 17.01 6.01
C GLN A 200 -14.41 18.01 6.43
N GLY A 201 -13.19 17.89 5.89
CA GLY A 201 -12.09 18.82 6.18
C GLY A 201 -12.36 20.26 5.73
N SER A 202 -13.19 20.46 4.70
CA SER A 202 -13.68 21.80 4.32
C SER A 202 -14.64 22.43 5.34
N ILE A 203 -15.26 21.62 6.22
CA ILE A 203 -16.22 22.08 7.24
C ILE A 203 -15.48 22.49 8.53
N VAL A 204 -14.32 21.89 8.81
CA VAL A 204 -13.46 22.22 9.97
C VAL A 204 -12.31 23.12 9.49
N LYS A 205 -12.64 24.34 9.05
CA LYS A 205 -11.61 25.39 8.96
C LYS A 205 -11.21 25.73 10.40
N VAL A 206 -9.99 25.33 10.76
CA VAL A 206 -9.35 25.71 12.03
C VAL A 206 -9.31 27.23 12.08
N GLU A 207 -10.05 27.81 13.02
CA GLU A 207 -9.84 29.18 13.48
C GLU A 207 -8.37 29.27 13.92
N PRO A 208 -7.56 30.22 13.40
CA PRO A 208 -6.19 30.35 13.83
C PRO A 208 -6.18 30.56 15.33
N ALA A 209 -5.56 29.63 16.07
CA ALA A 209 -5.42 29.75 17.50
C ALA A 209 -4.78 31.11 17.81
N ALA A 210 -5.57 32.02 18.37
CA ALA A 210 -5.07 33.30 18.84
C ALA A 210 -3.92 33.01 19.78
N PHE A 211 -2.74 33.50 19.43
CA PHE A 211 -1.54 33.44 20.24
C PHE A 211 -1.89 34.14 21.57
N ARG A 212 -2.21 33.37 22.61
CA ARG A 212 -2.36 33.92 23.95
C ARG A 212 -0.96 34.22 24.45
N THR A 213 -0.51 35.44 24.20
CA THR A 213 0.64 36.04 24.86
C THR A 213 0.33 36.05 26.36
N ILE A 214 1.02 35.20 27.11
CA ILE A 214 1.04 35.29 28.56
C ILE A 214 1.97 36.47 28.88
N ALA A 215 1.37 37.58 29.30
CA ALA A 215 2.07 38.69 29.94
C ALA A 215 2.32 38.35 31.41
#